data_AF-T2GCL9-F1
#
_entry.id   AF-T2GCL9-F1
#
_cell.length_a   1.000
_cell.length_b   1.000
_cell.length_c   1.000
_cell.angle_alpha   90.00
_cell.angle_beta   90.00
_cell.angle_gamma   90.00
#
_symmetry.space_group_name_H-M   'P 1'
#
loop_
_entity.id
_entity.type
_entity.pdbx_description
1 polymer ?
#
loop_
_entity_poly.entity_id
_entity_poly.type
_entity_poly.pdbx_seq_one_letter_code
_entity_poly.pdbx_strand_id
1 'polypeptide(L)'
;MSRIKLKRLLSQRRLAVLLEELSGRLGSPLCVLDVLGRPVLGAPGVHGPTLPARHAIDVEGEVAGYTLGDDNADVLARLLAVLAVLDLEKRTLAHDTLCRYNELTLLYDMAARGPALQEEEALAELLRVAQGVIPCDHAGVQRCWPGEPACMVQGLPDVSFLTTVFAEVARIHEAVRRSGRGEIVNELAADSRAAGVLSVHSMLCAPLRCAGEVFGLVHLGSRTPRLYTTEQLALLSTLSFQVAAVLENRRLRQQQQKSRQALLTLARTLEHALDEEVAS
;
A
#
# COMPACT_ATOMS: atom_id res chain seq x y z
N MET A 1 -2.58 -14.62 6.19
CA MET A 1 -3.21 -15.87 5.73
C MET A 1 -4.35 -15.52 4.80
N SER A 2 -4.03 -15.38 3.52
CA SER A 2 -4.94 -14.90 2.49
C SER A 2 -5.89 -16.03 2.10
N ARG A 3 -7.15 -15.97 2.53
CA ARG A 3 -8.23 -16.78 1.93
C ARG A 3 -8.23 -16.52 0.42
N ILE A 4 -7.63 -17.40 -0.37
CA ILE A 4 -7.69 -17.37 -1.83
C ILE A 4 -9.16 -17.59 -2.19
N LYS A 5 -9.88 -16.51 -2.50
CA LYS A 5 -11.31 -16.59 -2.77
C LYS A 5 -11.52 -17.11 -4.20
N LEU A 6 -11.53 -18.44 -4.36
CA LEU A 6 -11.91 -19.16 -5.59
C LEU A 6 -13.19 -18.56 -6.22
N LYS A 7 -14.14 -18.16 -5.37
CA LYS A 7 -15.38 -17.43 -5.72
C LYS A 7 -15.15 -16.19 -6.59
N ARG A 8 -14.06 -15.45 -6.35
CA ARG A 8 -13.73 -14.24 -7.12
C ARG A 8 -13.16 -14.59 -8.49
N LEU A 9 -12.32 -15.62 -8.60
CA LEU A 9 -11.83 -16.10 -9.89
C LEU A 9 -12.99 -16.58 -10.76
N LEU A 10 -13.92 -17.35 -10.17
CA LEU A 10 -15.12 -17.85 -10.83
C LEU A 10 -16.20 -16.78 -11.08
N SER A 11 -16.13 -15.63 -10.40
CA SER A 11 -17.00 -14.47 -10.71
C SER A 11 -16.65 -13.76 -12.02
N GLN A 12 -15.50 -14.10 -12.64
CA GLN A 12 -15.17 -13.60 -13.97
C GLN A 12 -16.12 -14.23 -15.00
N ARG A 13 -17.07 -13.43 -15.50
CA ARG A 13 -18.14 -13.86 -16.40
C ARG A 13 -17.66 -14.72 -17.58
N ARG A 14 -16.50 -14.40 -18.15
CA ARG A 14 -15.91 -15.15 -19.28
C ARG A 14 -15.45 -16.56 -18.89
N LEU A 15 -14.91 -16.72 -17.68
CA LEU A 15 -14.45 -18.02 -17.17
C LEU A 15 -15.63 -18.90 -16.76
N ALA A 16 -16.66 -18.32 -16.13
CA ALA A 16 -17.87 -19.06 -15.76
C ALA A 16 -18.58 -19.64 -16.99
N VAL A 17 -18.75 -18.84 -18.06
CA VAL A 17 -19.37 -19.27 -19.32
C VAL A 17 -18.57 -20.39 -19.99
N LEU A 18 -17.24 -20.29 -20.03
CA LEU A 18 -16.39 -21.34 -20.60
C LEU A 18 -16.49 -22.67 -19.82
N LEU A 19 -16.56 -22.61 -18.49
CA LEU A 19 -16.69 -23.80 -17.66
C LEU A 19 -18.06 -24.46 -17.82
N GLU A 20 -19.13 -23.68 -17.98
CA GLU A 20 -20.47 -24.20 -18.30
C GLU A 20 -20.53 -24.82 -19.70
N GLU A 21 -19.92 -24.20 -20.71
CA GLU A 21 -19.84 -24.75 -22.08
C GLU A 21 -19.02 -26.05 -22.13
N LEU A 22 -17.91 -26.11 -21.39
CA LEU A 22 -17.09 -27.32 -21.28
C LEU A 22 -17.86 -28.44 -20.59
N SER A 23 -18.58 -28.14 -19.50
CA SER A 23 -19.48 -29.09 -18.83
C SER A 23 -20.53 -29.63 -19.80
N GLY A 24 -21.17 -28.77 -20.59
CA GLY A 24 -22.16 -29.17 -21.60
C GLY A 24 -21.61 -30.05 -22.74
N ARG A 25 -20.34 -29.85 -23.13
CA ARG A 25 -19.68 -30.65 -24.18
C ARG A 25 -19.10 -31.98 -23.68
N LEU A 26 -18.64 -32.02 -22.44
CA LEU A 26 -18.09 -33.22 -21.80
C LEU A 26 -19.20 -34.17 -21.34
N GLY A 27 -20.45 -33.70 -21.24
CA GLY A 27 -21.61 -34.52 -20.91
C GLY A 27 -21.66 -34.97 -19.44
N SER A 28 -20.77 -34.47 -18.59
CA SER A 28 -20.76 -34.73 -17.15
C SER A 28 -21.10 -33.45 -16.35
N PRO A 29 -21.97 -33.51 -15.32
CA PRO A 29 -22.30 -32.33 -14.55
C PRO A 29 -21.10 -31.94 -13.69
N LEU A 30 -20.44 -30.83 -14.03
CA LEU A 30 -19.36 -30.26 -13.23
C LEU A 30 -19.93 -29.43 -12.07
N CYS A 31 -19.47 -29.69 -10.84
CA CYS A 31 -19.72 -28.81 -9.71
C CYS A 31 -18.40 -28.40 -9.05
N VAL A 32 -18.26 -27.09 -8.78
CA VAL A 32 -17.12 -26.54 -8.05
C VAL A 32 -17.61 -26.05 -6.70
N LEU A 33 -16.96 -26.52 -5.65
CA LEU A 33 -17.22 -26.19 -4.26
C LEU A 33 -16.14 -25.28 -3.68
N ASP A 34 -16.53 -24.42 -2.75
CA ASP A 34 -15.57 -23.75 -1.87
C ASP A 34 -14.97 -24.73 -0.83
N VAL A 35 -14.01 -24.24 -0.05
CA VAL A 35 -13.39 -25.00 1.05
C VAL A 35 -14.38 -25.49 2.11
N LEU A 36 -15.55 -24.85 2.23
CA LEU A 36 -16.62 -25.22 3.16
C LEU A 36 -17.62 -26.21 2.52
N GLY A 37 -17.38 -26.64 1.29
CA GLY A 37 -18.24 -27.57 0.56
C GLY A 37 -19.48 -26.92 -0.07
N ARG A 38 -19.54 -25.58 -0.15
CA ARG A 38 -20.68 -24.88 -0.74
C ARG A 38 -20.47 -24.70 -2.25
N PRO A 39 -21.50 -24.90 -3.08
CA PRO A 39 -21.37 -24.73 -4.52
C PRO A 39 -21.08 -23.28 -4.89
N VAL A 40 -20.04 -23.11 -5.68
CA VAL A 40 -19.60 -21.84 -6.27
C VAL A 40 -19.97 -21.78 -7.75
N LEU A 41 -19.93 -22.93 -8.44
CA LEU A 41 -20.32 -23.08 -9.84
C LEU A 41 -20.98 -24.45 -10.04
N GLY A 42 -22.04 -24.49 -10.85
CA GLY A 42 -22.87 -25.67 -11.04
C GLY A 42 -23.79 -25.94 -9.84
N ALA A 43 -24.96 -26.53 -10.09
CA ALA A 43 -25.83 -27.01 -9.04
C ALA A 43 -25.35 -28.41 -8.60
N PRO A 44 -25.16 -28.67 -7.30
CA PRO A 44 -24.94 -30.03 -6.81
C PRO A 44 -26.26 -30.78 -6.97
N GLY A 45 -26.41 -31.60 -8.00
CA GLY A 45 -27.66 -32.32 -8.23
C GLY A 45 -27.64 -33.36 -9.35
N VAL A 46 -28.08 -34.57 -8.98
CA VAL A 46 -28.43 -35.71 -9.86
C VAL A 46 -27.25 -36.47 -10.47
N HIS A 47 -26.30 -36.88 -9.64
CA HIS A 47 -25.47 -38.04 -10.00
C HIS A 47 -26.21 -39.30 -9.57
N GLY A 48 -26.24 -40.32 -10.43
CA GLY A 48 -26.77 -41.64 -10.11
C GLY A 48 -26.08 -42.28 -8.87
N PRO A 49 -26.36 -43.56 -8.56
CA PRO A 49 -26.08 -44.18 -7.26
C PRO A 49 -24.61 -44.22 -6.77
N THR A 50 -23.65 -43.70 -7.55
CA THR A 50 -22.24 -43.56 -7.18
C THR A 50 -21.93 -42.12 -6.78
N LEU A 51 -21.48 -41.93 -5.54
CA LEU A 51 -20.95 -40.64 -5.05
C LEU A 51 -19.83 -40.15 -5.98
N PRO A 52 -19.92 -38.94 -6.56
CA PRO A 52 -18.89 -38.43 -7.47
C PRO A 52 -17.56 -38.24 -6.73
N ALA A 53 -16.45 -38.52 -7.41
CA ALA A 53 -15.11 -38.32 -6.87
C ALA A 53 -14.87 -36.82 -6.61
N ARG A 54 -14.14 -36.53 -5.53
CA ARG A 54 -13.85 -35.16 -5.10
C ARG A 54 -12.37 -34.88 -5.30
N HIS A 55 -12.05 -33.86 -6.10
CA HIS A 55 -10.68 -33.48 -6.43
C HIS A 55 -10.35 -32.11 -5.82
N ALA A 56 -9.17 -31.97 -5.22
CA ALA A 56 -8.76 -30.75 -4.55
C ALA A 56 -8.16 -29.74 -5.53
N ILE A 57 -8.52 -28.46 -5.37
CA ILE A 57 -7.91 -27.35 -6.09
C ILE A 57 -6.79 -26.79 -5.20
N ASP A 58 -5.57 -27.26 -5.42
CA ASP A 58 -4.38 -26.85 -4.67
C ASP A 58 -3.76 -25.59 -5.30
N VAL A 59 -3.64 -24.53 -4.51
CA VAL A 59 -2.99 -23.28 -4.91
C VAL A 59 -1.85 -23.03 -3.94
N GLU A 60 -0.61 -23.23 -4.41
CA GLU A 60 0.63 -23.05 -3.63
C GLU A 60 0.68 -23.82 -2.29
N GLY A 61 0.12 -25.03 -2.23
CA GLY A 61 0.10 -25.87 -1.04
C GLY A 61 -1.09 -25.61 -0.11
N GLU A 62 -2.00 -24.70 -0.47
CA GLU A 62 -3.27 -24.49 0.22
C GLU A 62 -4.45 -24.93 -0.65
N VAL A 63 -5.37 -25.70 -0.06
CA VAL A 63 -6.61 -26.11 -0.75
C VAL A 63 -7.56 -24.93 -0.82
N ALA A 64 -7.81 -24.41 -2.03
CA ALA A 64 -8.70 -23.27 -2.28
C ALA A 64 -10.18 -23.69 -2.47
N GLY A 65 -10.43 -24.96 -2.80
CA GLY A 65 -11.75 -25.52 -3.01
C GLY A 65 -11.69 -26.91 -3.65
N TYR A 66 -12.81 -27.38 -4.17
CA TYR A 66 -12.92 -28.75 -4.71
C TYR A 66 -13.76 -28.78 -5.98
N THR A 67 -13.48 -29.72 -6.87
CA THR A 67 -14.39 -30.10 -7.96
C THR A 67 -15.02 -31.46 -7.64
N LEU A 68 -16.26 -31.64 -8.09
CA LEU A 68 -17.00 -32.90 -8.01
C LEU A 68 -17.32 -33.38 -9.43
N GLY A 69 -17.04 -34.66 -9.70
CA GLY A 69 -17.39 -35.31 -10.96
C GLY A 69 -16.60 -36.60 -11.21
N ASP A 70 -16.49 -36.96 -12.49
CA ASP A 70 -15.68 -38.08 -12.99
C ASP A 70 -14.22 -37.63 -13.23
N ASP A 71 -13.44 -38.39 -14.01
CA ASP A 71 -12.04 -38.08 -14.32
C ASP A 71 -11.84 -36.67 -14.92
N ASN A 72 -12.86 -36.09 -15.54
CA ASN A 72 -12.80 -34.73 -16.06
C ASN A 72 -12.75 -33.67 -14.93
N ALA A 73 -13.31 -33.98 -13.76
CA ALA A 73 -13.28 -33.09 -12.60
C ALA A 73 -11.85 -32.90 -12.06
N ASP A 74 -10.99 -33.92 -12.15
CA ASP A 74 -9.58 -33.83 -11.77
C ASP A 74 -8.81 -32.85 -12.66
N VAL A 75 -8.98 -32.99 -13.98
CA VAL A 75 -8.35 -32.11 -14.98
C VAL A 75 -8.79 -30.66 -14.76
N LEU A 76 -10.08 -30.46 -14.46
CA LEU A 76 -10.63 -29.14 -14.17
C LEU A 76 -10.11 -28.57 -12.84
N ALA A 77 -9.91 -29.40 -11.81
CA ALA A 77 -9.31 -28.95 -10.56
C ALA A 77 -7.89 -28.42 -10.79
N ARG A 78 -7.08 -29.14 -11.57
CA ARG A 78 -5.71 -28.75 -11.93
C ARG A 78 -5.68 -27.49 -12.79
N LEU A 79 -6.60 -27.35 -13.76
CA LEU A 79 -6.71 -26.14 -14.56
C LEU A 79 -7.07 -24.92 -13.70
N LEU A 80 -8.05 -25.07 -12.79
CA LEU A 80 -8.46 -24.01 -11.87
C LEU A 80 -7.33 -23.61 -10.92
N ALA A 81 -6.52 -24.57 -10.46
CA ALA A 81 -5.32 -24.30 -9.68
C ALA A 81 -4.31 -23.43 -10.44
N VAL A 82 -3.97 -23.80 -11.68
CA VAL A 82 -3.05 -23.01 -12.53
C VAL A 82 -3.60 -21.60 -12.79
N LEU A 83 -4.89 -21.48 -13.09
CA LEU A 83 -5.52 -20.17 -13.30
C LEU A 83 -5.52 -19.31 -12.03
N ALA A 84 -5.65 -19.93 -10.85
CA ALA A 84 -5.58 -19.23 -9.58
C ALA A 84 -4.18 -18.69 -9.27
N VAL A 85 -3.14 -19.47 -9.58
CA VAL A 85 -1.74 -19.01 -9.49
C VAL A 85 -1.49 -17.85 -10.46
N LEU A 86 -1.89 -17.98 -11.73
CA LEU A 86 -1.72 -16.92 -12.73
C LEU A 86 -2.46 -15.61 -12.37
N ASP A 87 -3.66 -15.69 -11.78
CA ASP A 87 -4.38 -14.50 -11.31
C ASP A 87 -3.70 -13.84 -10.09
N LEU A 88 -3.06 -14.64 -9.22
CA LEU A 88 -2.28 -14.14 -8.11
C LEU A 88 -1.03 -13.39 -8.62
N GLU A 89 -0.26 -14.01 -9.52
CA GLU A 89 0.91 -13.41 -10.17
C GLU A 89 0.57 -12.13 -10.94
N LYS A 90 -0.50 -12.14 -11.74
CA LYS A 90 -0.96 -10.95 -12.48
C LYS A 90 -1.28 -9.79 -11.54
N ARG A 91 -1.79 -10.04 -10.34
CA ARG A 91 -2.11 -8.95 -9.39
C ARG A 91 -0.89 -8.39 -8.70
N THR A 92 0.11 -9.23 -8.42
CA THR A 92 1.42 -8.75 -7.98
C THR A 92 2.04 -7.85 -9.06
N LEU A 93 1.97 -8.25 -10.34
CA LEU A 93 2.54 -7.49 -11.46
C LEU A 93 1.72 -6.24 -11.86
N ALA A 94 0.39 -6.29 -11.74
CA ALA A 94 -0.49 -5.14 -12.02
C ALA A 94 -0.29 -4.01 -11.00
N HIS A 95 0.11 -4.36 -9.76
CA HIS A 95 0.50 -3.38 -8.75
C HIS A 95 1.77 -2.61 -9.16
N ASP A 96 2.76 -3.29 -9.75
CA ASP A 96 3.99 -2.64 -10.27
C ASP A 96 3.75 -1.80 -11.55
N THR A 97 2.78 -2.20 -12.39
CA THR A 97 2.55 -1.56 -13.69
C THR A 97 1.62 -0.34 -13.60
N LEU A 98 0.58 -0.39 -12.77
CA LEU A 98 -0.28 0.78 -12.50
C LEU A 98 0.46 1.89 -11.75
N CYS A 99 1.42 1.52 -10.89
CA CYS A 99 2.35 2.48 -10.26
C CYS A 99 3.13 3.27 -11.32
N ARG A 100 3.66 2.61 -12.38
CA ARG A 100 4.41 3.29 -13.45
C ARG A 100 3.59 4.21 -14.35
N TYR A 101 2.30 3.93 -14.55
CA TYR A 101 1.46 4.73 -15.46
C TYR A 101 0.87 5.98 -14.79
N ASN A 102 0.51 5.91 -13.50
CA ASN A 102 0.16 7.10 -12.71
C ASN A 102 1.39 7.92 -12.30
N GLU A 103 2.56 7.29 -12.22
CA GLU A 103 3.85 7.98 -12.08
C GLU A 103 4.04 9.00 -13.18
N LEU A 104 3.90 8.67 -14.46
CA LEU A 104 4.27 9.60 -15.53
C LEU A 104 3.43 10.89 -15.54
N THR A 105 2.11 10.83 -15.36
CA THR A 105 1.27 12.05 -15.40
C THR A 105 1.50 12.97 -14.20
N LEU A 106 1.74 12.42 -13.01
CA LEU A 106 2.04 13.20 -11.80
C LEU A 106 3.52 13.60 -11.69
N LEU A 107 4.45 12.78 -12.20
CA LEU A 107 5.86 13.12 -12.36
C LEU A 107 6.01 14.34 -13.26
N TYR A 108 5.26 14.41 -14.37
CA TYR A 108 5.29 15.59 -15.24
C TYR A 108 4.74 16.85 -14.56
N ASP A 109 3.62 16.79 -13.83
CA ASP A 109 3.04 17.99 -13.20
C ASP A 109 3.84 18.50 -11.99
N MET A 110 4.42 17.61 -11.18
CA MET A 110 5.27 18.00 -10.04
C MET A 110 6.69 18.38 -10.48
N ALA A 111 7.30 17.64 -11.41
CA ALA A 111 8.63 17.98 -11.92
C ALA A 111 8.62 19.24 -12.79
N ALA A 112 7.51 19.54 -13.51
CA ALA A 112 7.36 20.77 -14.28
C ALA A 112 7.29 22.04 -13.41
N ARG A 113 6.89 21.93 -12.12
CA ARG A 113 6.95 23.04 -11.16
C ARG A 113 8.31 23.21 -10.47
N GLY A 114 9.24 22.28 -10.73
CA GLY A 114 10.67 22.54 -10.76
C GLY A 114 11.42 22.60 -9.40
N PRO A 115 12.67 23.07 -9.43
CA PRO A 115 13.61 23.15 -8.28
C PRO A 115 13.22 24.07 -7.12
N ALA A 116 12.04 24.72 -7.16
CA ALA A 116 11.64 25.83 -6.31
C ALA A 116 10.61 25.50 -5.21
N LEU A 117 9.84 24.41 -5.32
CA LEU A 117 8.84 24.00 -4.32
C LEU A 117 9.44 23.71 -2.94
N GLN A 118 9.12 24.53 -1.94
CA GLN A 118 9.58 24.33 -0.57
C GLN A 118 9.03 23.02 -0.01
N GLU A 119 9.70 22.45 1.01
CA GLU A 119 9.26 21.20 1.64
C GLU A 119 7.82 21.33 2.15
N GLU A 120 7.47 22.44 2.81
CA GLU A 120 6.12 22.66 3.30
C GLU A 120 5.07 22.67 2.17
N GLU A 121 5.40 23.24 1.00
CA GLU A 121 4.46 23.33 -0.13
C GLU A 121 4.16 21.95 -0.73
N ALA A 122 5.19 21.11 -0.87
CA ALA A 122 5.03 19.75 -1.40
C ALA A 122 4.19 18.88 -0.46
N LEU A 123 4.43 18.99 0.85
CA LEU A 123 3.66 18.28 1.86
C LEU A 123 2.22 18.81 1.97
N ALA A 124 2.02 20.11 1.76
CA ALA A 124 0.69 20.70 1.79
C ALA A 124 -0.16 20.21 0.64
N GLU A 125 0.45 20.13 -0.53
CA GLU A 125 -0.22 19.64 -1.73
C GLU A 125 -0.55 18.15 -1.61
N LEU A 126 0.34 17.33 -1.05
CA LEU A 126 0.07 15.93 -0.72
C LEU A 126 -1.21 15.78 0.10
N LEU A 127 -1.30 16.52 1.22
CA LEU A 127 -2.46 16.45 2.09
C LEU A 127 -3.72 16.97 1.39
N ARG A 128 -3.61 18.08 0.63
CA ARG A 128 -4.74 18.66 -0.11
C ARG A 128 -5.32 17.67 -1.13
N VAL A 129 -4.47 17.03 -1.93
CA VAL A 129 -4.90 16.04 -2.93
C VAL A 129 -5.47 14.80 -2.25
N ALA A 130 -4.80 14.29 -1.22
CA ALA A 130 -5.26 13.12 -0.50
C ALA A 130 -6.65 13.34 0.11
N GLN A 131 -6.90 14.50 0.71
CA GLN A 131 -8.19 14.86 1.30
C GLN A 131 -9.31 15.07 0.27
N GLY A 132 -8.97 15.57 -0.92
CA GLY A 132 -9.95 15.75 -1.99
C GLY A 132 -10.52 14.44 -2.53
N VAL A 133 -9.80 13.33 -2.34
CA VAL A 133 -10.16 12.01 -2.90
C VAL A 133 -10.46 10.97 -1.83
N ILE A 134 -9.82 11.06 -0.67
CA ILE A 134 -9.97 10.14 0.47
C ILE A 134 -10.67 10.89 1.60
N PRO A 135 -11.92 10.54 1.94
CA PRO A 135 -12.63 11.20 3.03
C PRO A 135 -11.93 10.97 4.38
N CYS A 136 -11.54 12.05 5.04
CA CYS A 136 -10.92 12.03 6.37
C CYS A 136 -11.21 13.33 7.14
N ASP A 137 -11.18 13.27 8.47
CA ASP A 137 -11.36 14.43 9.35
C ASP A 137 -10.03 14.98 9.89
N HIS A 138 -8.98 14.16 9.81
CA HIS A 138 -7.62 14.54 10.20
C HIS A 138 -6.63 13.95 9.20
N ALA A 139 -5.52 14.65 9.02
CA ALA A 139 -4.46 14.25 8.12
C ALA A 139 -3.16 14.89 8.58
N GLY A 140 -2.04 14.19 8.45
CA GLY A 140 -0.76 14.71 8.86
C GLY A 140 0.42 14.07 8.19
N VAL A 141 1.51 14.83 8.14
CA VAL A 141 2.80 14.34 7.70
C VAL A 141 3.80 14.44 8.84
N GLN A 142 4.40 13.32 9.17
CA GLN A 142 5.57 13.25 10.01
C GLN A 142 6.82 13.07 9.15
N ARG A 143 7.84 13.85 9.44
CA ARG A 143 9.17 13.69 8.89
C ARG A 143 10.01 12.79 9.78
N CYS A 144 10.77 11.88 9.18
CA CYS A 144 11.57 10.86 9.86
C CYS A 144 12.94 10.73 9.17
N TRP A 145 13.75 11.80 9.19
CA TRP A 145 15.09 11.70 8.58
C TRP A 145 15.98 10.73 9.37
N PRO A 146 16.85 9.97 8.68
CA PRO A 146 17.80 9.09 9.34
C PRO A 146 18.72 9.87 10.28
N GLY A 147 18.79 9.44 11.55
CA GLY A 147 19.63 10.09 12.57
C GLY A 147 19.03 11.36 13.17
N GLU A 148 17.87 11.82 12.72
CA GLU A 148 17.16 12.96 13.30
C GLU A 148 15.88 12.50 14.01
N PRO A 149 15.46 13.18 15.09
CA PRO A 149 14.17 12.91 15.72
C PRO A 149 13.02 13.12 14.73
N ALA A 150 12.02 12.23 14.79
CA ALA A 150 10.83 12.38 13.97
C ALA A 150 10.04 13.62 14.40
N CYS A 151 9.56 14.41 13.44
CA CYS A 151 8.95 15.71 13.67
C CYS A 151 7.67 15.86 12.84
N MET A 152 6.59 16.36 13.46
CA MET A 152 5.38 16.70 12.72
C MET A 152 5.64 17.97 11.92
N VAL A 153 5.42 17.90 10.61
CA VAL A 153 5.72 19.00 9.68
C VAL A 153 4.46 19.65 9.14
N GLN A 154 3.36 18.91 9.09
CA GLN A 154 2.08 19.47 8.68
C GLN A 154 0.89 18.68 9.22
N GLY A 155 -0.22 19.37 9.46
CA GLY A 155 -1.38 18.77 10.10
C GLY A 155 -2.71 19.46 9.90
N LEU A 156 -3.77 18.64 9.89
CA LEU A 156 -5.16 19.05 9.92
C LEU A 156 -5.90 18.31 11.06
N PRO A 157 -6.75 19.01 11.86
CA PRO A 157 -7.07 20.43 11.75
C PRO A 157 -5.91 21.35 12.17
N ASP A 158 -5.05 20.89 13.08
CA ASP A 158 -3.82 21.57 13.49
C ASP A 158 -2.77 20.57 13.99
N VAL A 159 -1.53 21.04 14.15
CA VAL A 159 -0.38 20.21 14.56
C VAL A 159 -0.48 19.74 16.03
N SER A 160 -1.12 20.52 16.90
CA SER A 160 -1.28 20.18 18.33
C SER A 160 -2.18 18.95 18.50
N PHE A 161 -3.32 18.92 17.79
CA PHE A 161 -4.20 17.75 17.77
C PHE A 161 -3.48 16.50 17.28
N LEU A 162 -2.67 16.64 16.22
CA LEU A 162 -1.93 15.51 15.68
C LEU A 162 -0.79 15.03 16.57
N THR A 163 -0.26 15.89 17.44
CA THR A 163 0.74 15.46 18.43
C THR A 163 0.11 14.46 19.40
N THR A 164 -1.15 14.68 19.79
CA THR A 164 -1.93 13.74 20.60
C THR A 164 -2.18 12.44 19.85
N VAL A 165 -2.74 12.51 18.63
CA VAL A 165 -2.98 11.33 17.79
C VAL A 165 -1.70 10.54 17.58
N PHE A 166 -0.58 11.22 17.32
CA PHE A 166 0.72 10.60 17.11
C PHE A 166 1.17 9.75 18.30
N ALA A 167 0.97 10.25 19.52
CA ALA A 167 1.28 9.49 20.74
C ALA A 167 0.41 8.23 20.85
N GLU A 168 -0.87 8.33 20.50
CA GLU A 168 -1.82 7.21 20.54
C GLU A 168 -1.45 6.10 19.54
N VAL A 169 -0.91 6.46 18.38
CA VAL A 169 -0.61 5.52 17.28
C VAL A 169 0.87 5.31 17.00
N ALA A 170 1.75 5.72 17.91
CA ALA A 170 3.21 5.70 17.71
C ALA A 170 3.75 4.31 17.29
N ARG A 171 3.19 3.22 17.86
CA ARG A 171 3.60 1.84 17.52
C ARG A 171 3.14 1.41 16.12
N ILE A 172 2.05 1.96 15.61
CA ILE A 172 1.59 1.74 14.22
C ILE A 172 2.51 2.49 13.26
N HIS A 173 2.80 3.76 13.55
CA HIS A 173 3.77 4.55 12.79
C HIS A 173 5.14 3.88 12.70
N GLU A 174 5.64 3.33 13.82
CA GLU A 174 6.90 2.61 13.83
C GLU A 174 6.85 1.30 13.02
N ALA A 175 5.72 0.57 13.02
CA ALA A 175 5.53 -0.62 12.20
C ALA A 175 5.56 -0.30 10.70
N VAL A 176 4.86 0.77 10.29
CA VAL A 176 4.85 1.26 8.90
C VAL A 176 6.25 1.75 8.49
N ARG A 177 6.93 2.50 9.36
CA ARG A 177 8.29 3.00 9.10
C ARG A 177 9.28 1.86 8.88
N ARG A 178 9.26 0.84 9.74
CA ARG A 178 10.18 -0.30 9.69
C ARG A 178 9.87 -1.27 8.55
N SER A 179 8.60 -1.51 8.25
CA SER A 179 8.20 -2.37 7.13
C SER A 179 8.33 -1.67 5.77
N GLY A 180 8.26 -0.34 5.75
CA GLY A 180 8.12 0.45 4.53
C GLY A 180 6.83 0.16 3.77
N ARG A 181 5.80 -0.42 4.42
CA ARG A 181 4.52 -0.75 3.79
C ARG A 181 3.41 0.02 4.47
N GLY A 182 2.52 0.60 3.67
CA GLY A 182 1.34 1.27 4.19
C GLY A 182 0.36 0.29 4.84
N GLU A 183 -0.40 0.77 5.82
CA GLU A 183 -1.34 -0.02 6.60
C GLU A 183 -2.72 0.67 6.68
N ILE A 184 -3.76 -0.18 6.73
CA ILE A 184 -5.14 0.22 7.00
C ILE A 184 -5.50 -0.23 8.41
N VAL A 185 -6.00 0.68 9.24
CA VAL A 185 -6.49 0.37 10.58
C VAL A 185 -7.90 0.91 10.70
N ASN A 186 -8.90 0.05 10.47
CA ASN A 186 -10.31 0.44 10.46
C ASN A 186 -10.95 0.50 11.85
N GLU A 187 -10.36 -0.19 12.83
CA GLU A 187 -10.83 -0.20 14.22
C GLU A 187 -9.63 0.01 15.14
N LEU A 188 -9.29 1.27 15.38
CA LEU A 188 -8.11 1.63 16.16
C LEU A 188 -8.22 1.16 17.62
N ALA A 189 -9.42 1.16 18.18
CA ALA A 189 -9.69 0.67 19.54
C ALA A 189 -9.43 -0.84 19.72
N ALA A 190 -9.45 -1.62 18.64
CA ALA A 190 -9.16 -3.04 18.65
C ALA A 190 -7.69 -3.35 18.30
N ASP A 191 -6.90 -2.36 17.85
CA ASP A 191 -5.49 -2.57 17.51
C ASP A 191 -4.62 -2.52 18.77
N SER A 192 -3.91 -3.60 19.07
CA SER A 192 -3.05 -3.72 20.25
C SER A 192 -1.86 -2.76 20.28
N ARG A 193 -1.55 -2.14 19.13
CA ARG A 193 -0.50 -1.12 18.98
C ARG A 193 -0.99 0.27 19.36
N ALA A 194 -2.30 0.52 19.32
CA ALA A 194 -2.87 1.77 19.81
C ALA A 194 -2.69 1.87 21.34
N ALA A 195 -2.58 3.09 21.85
CA ALA A 195 -2.36 3.36 23.27
C ALA A 195 -3.14 4.59 23.73
N GLY A 196 -3.56 4.57 24.99
CA GLY A 196 -4.22 5.73 25.62
C GLY A 196 -5.69 5.89 25.22
N VAL A 197 -6.20 7.11 25.43
CA VAL A 197 -7.56 7.50 25.02
C VAL A 197 -7.50 7.90 23.56
N LEU A 198 -8.21 7.17 22.70
CA LEU A 198 -8.12 7.36 21.26
C LEU A 198 -8.97 8.56 20.81
N SER A 199 -8.33 9.50 20.13
CA SER A 199 -8.96 10.67 19.53
C SER A 199 -9.59 10.36 18.16
N VAL A 200 -9.30 9.19 17.60
CA VAL A 200 -9.69 8.77 16.25
C VAL A 200 -10.12 7.29 16.23
N HIS A 201 -11.00 6.93 15.31
CA HIS A 201 -11.56 5.58 15.22
C HIS A 201 -10.88 4.69 14.18
N SER A 202 -10.40 5.31 13.10
CA SER A 202 -9.81 4.61 11.96
C SER A 202 -8.78 5.49 11.27
N MET A 203 -7.78 4.85 10.65
CA MET A 203 -6.70 5.54 9.95
C MET A 203 -6.14 4.74 8.77
N LEU A 204 -5.54 5.48 7.84
CA LEU A 204 -4.60 5.03 6.83
C LEU A 204 -3.22 5.60 7.17
N CYS A 205 -2.17 4.80 7.04
CA CYS A 205 -0.81 5.30 7.13
C CYS A 205 0.01 4.76 5.96
N ALA A 206 0.79 5.63 5.32
CA ALA A 206 1.70 5.26 4.24
C ALA A 206 3.08 5.92 4.46
N PRO A 207 4.17 5.22 4.12
CA PRO A 207 5.50 5.78 4.24
C PRO A 207 5.85 6.68 3.04
N LEU A 208 6.53 7.78 3.33
CA LEU A 208 7.25 8.58 2.34
C LEU A 208 8.60 7.91 2.10
N ARG A 209 8.66 7.00 1.13
CA ARG A 209 9.84 6.17 0.84
C ARG A 209 10.41 6.44 -0.54
N CYS A 210 11.72 6.66 -0.63
CA CYS A 210 12.46 6.71 -1.90
C CYS A 210 13.75 5.88 -1.77
N ALA A 211 14.18 5.24 -2.86
CA ALA A 211 15.39 4.39 -2.89
C ALA A 211 15.49 3.33 -1.77
N GLY A 212 14.36 2.84 -1.25
CA GLY A 212 14.31 1.86 -0.15
C GLY A 212 14.40 2.46 1.26
N GLU A 213 14.57 3.78 1.38
CA GLU A 213 14.69 4.51 2.64
C GLU A 213 13.43 5.32 2.95
N VAL A 214 12.96 5.28 4.21
CA VAL A 214 11.76 5.99 4.66
C VAL A 214 12.16 7.34 5.26
N PHE A 215 11.72 8.43 4.64
CA PHE A 215 12.03 9.80 5.06
C PHE A 215 10.90 10.46 5.85
N GLY A 216 9.75 9.79 5.95
CA GLY A 216 8.60 10.28 6.68
C GLY A 216 7.40 9.35 6.55
N LEU A 217 6.28 9.76 7.14
CA LEU A 217 5.01 9.06 7.14
C LEU A 217 3.91 10.08 6.84
N VAL A 218 2.94 9.70 6.01
CA VAL A 218 1.66 10.41 5.90
C VAL A 218 0.58 9.53 6.49
N HIS A 219 -0.36 10.16 7.19
CA HIS A 219 -1.55 9.47 7.68
C HIS A 219 -2.80 10.31 7.44
N LEU A 220 -3.90 9.59 7.27
CA LEU A 220 -5.25 10.12 7.21
C LEU A 220 -6.08 9.37 8.24
N GLY A 221 -7.10 9.98 8.79
CA GLY A 221 -8.06 9.20 9.54
C GLY A 221 -9.36 9.94 9.84
N SER A 222 -10.21 9.23 10.58
CA SER A 222 -11.59 9.65 10.85
C SER A 222 -11.86 9.67 12.35
N ARG A 223 -12.53 10.73 12.82
CA ARG A 223 -13.03 10.82 14.20
C ARG A 223 -14.30 10.01 14.40
N THR A 224 -14.93 9.58 13.30
CA THR A 224 -16.06 8.65 13.30
C THR A 224 -15.66 7.29 12.71
N PRO A 225 -16.35 6.19 13.06
CA PRO A 225 -16.09 4.88 12.45
C PRO A 225 -16.15 4.96 10.91
N ARG A 226 -15.07 4.54 10.26
CA ARG A 226 -14.95 4.54 8.79
C ARG A 226 -14.14 3.33 8.35
N LEU A 227 -14.62 2.68 7.30
CA LEU A 227 -13.88 1.61 6.64
C LEU A 227 -13.08 2.19 5.48
N TYR A 228 -11.77 2.23 5.64
CA TYR A 228 -10.86 2.48 4.54
C TYR A 228 -10.60 1.21 3.73
N THR A 229 -10.40 1.39 2.43
CA THR A 229 -10.21 0.29 1.47
C THR A 229 -8.77 0.18 0.98
N THR A 230 -8.45 -0.95 0.35
CA THR A 230 -7.16 -1.18 -0.29
C THR A 230 -6.88 -0.21 -1.44
N GLU A 231 -7.91 0.23 -2.16
CA GLU A 231 -7.80 1.22 -3.22
C GLU A 231 -7.40 2.59 -2.67
N GLN A 232 -7.96 2.98 -1.51
CA GLN A 232 -7.60 4.24 -0.84
C GLN A 232 -6.17 4.20 -0.30
N LEU A 233 -5.74 3.07 0.28
CA LEU A 233 -4.35 2.89 0.68
C LEU A 233 -3.40 2.95 -0.52
N ALA A 234 -3.75 2.33 -1.65
CA ALA A 234 -2.94 2.36 -2.87
C ALA A 234 -2.79 3.78 -3.41
N LEU A 235 -3.88 4.57 -3.41
CA LEU A 235 -3.84 5.98 -3.78
C LEU A 235 -2.92 6.78 -2.86
N LEU A 236 -3.11 6.67 -1.53
CA LEU A 236 -2.27 7.37 -0.56
C LEU A 236 -0.80 6.98 -0.71
N SER A 237 -0.50 5.70 -0.90
CA SER A 237 0.86 5.19 -1.11
C SER A 237 1.49 5.76 -2.38
N THR A 238 0.71 5.90 -3.45
CA THR A 238 1.17 6.50 -4.71
C THR A 238 1.55 7.96 -4.51
N LEU A 239 0.68 8.75 -3.87
CA LEU A 239 0.97 10.15 -3.55
C LEU A 239 2.20 10.28 -2.63
N SER A 240 2.31 9.38 -1.65
CA SER A 240 3.43 9.32 -0.70
C SER A 240 4.77 9.10 -1.38
N PHE A 241 4.81 8.16 -2.33
CA PHE A 241 6.02 7.83 -3.09
C PHE A 241 6.50 9.03 -3.93
N GLN A 242 5.58 9.74 -4.58
CA GLN A 242 5.91 10.90 -5.40
C GLN A 242 6.52 12.03 -4.59
N VAL A 243 5.94 12.32 -3.42
CA VAL A 243 6.41 13.39 -2.54
C VAL A 243 7.74 13.02 -1.88
N ALA A 244 7.97 11.74 -1.57
CA ALA A 244 9.23 11.27 -1.00
C ALA A 244 10.45 11.62 -1.89
N ALA A 245 10.32 11.48 -3.21
CA ALA A 245 11.40 11.83 -4.14
C ALA A 245 11.71 13.34 -4.14
N VAL A 246 10.70 14.19 -3.94
CA VAL A 246 10.90 15.65 -3.80
C VAL A 246 11.64 15.97 -2.50
N LEU A 247 11.24 15.34 -1.40
CA LEU A 247 11.88 15.51 -0.09
C LEU A 247 13.35 15.06 -0.09
N GLU A 248 13.64 13.92 -0.72
CA GLU A 248 15.01 13.42 -0.83
C GLU A 248 15.90 14.38 -1.62
N ASN A 249 15.45 14.85 -2.78
CA ASN A 249 16.17 15.83 -3.58
C ASN A 249 16.46 17.13 -2.80
N ARG A 250 15.50 17.57 -1.97
CA ARG A 250 15.66 18.73 -1.09
C ARG A 250 16.72 18.49 -0.02
N ARG A 251 16.66 17.34 0.67
CA ARG A 251 17.65 16.96 1.69
C ARG A 251 19.07 16.94 1.10
N LEU A 252 19.25 16.32 -0.05
CA LEU A 252 20.54 16.24 -0.74
C LEU A 252 21.08 17.64 -1.10
N ARG A 253 20.24 18.52 -1.62
CA ARG A 253 20.64 19.92 -1.92
C ARG A 253 21.00 20.72 -0.67
N GLN A 254 20.23 20.59 0.41
CA GLN A 254 20.54 21.26 1.67
C GLN A 254 21.87 20.78 2.25
N GLN A 255 22.15 19.46 2.18
CA GLN A 255 23.42 18.90 2.62
C GLN A 255 24.61 19.43 1.78
N GLN A 256 24.45 19.50 0.46
CA GLN A 256 25.45 20.10 -0.45
C GLN A 256 25.68 21.57 -0.13
N GLN A 257 24.61 22.36 0.09
CA GLN A 257 24.73 23.78 0.43
C GLN A 257 25.43 23.99 1.77
N LYS A 258 25.07 23.22 2.81
CA LYS A 258 25.73 23.28 4.13
C LYS A 258 27.22 22.94 4.02
N SER A 259 27.58 21.89 3.28
CA SER A 259 28.97 21.51 3.06
C SER A 259 29.76 22.60 2.33
N ARG A 260 29.18 23.18 1.28
CA ARG A 260 29.78 24.31 0.55
C ARG A 260 29.96 25.53 1.46
N GLN A 261 28.98 25.87 2.28
CA GLN A 261 29.05 26.98 3.23
C GLN A 261 30.19 26.76 4.24
N ALA A 262 30.30 25.54 4.79
CA ALA A 262 31.36 25.19 5.75
C ALA A 262 32.76 25.32 5.13
N LEU A 263 32.94 24.85 3.89
CA LEU A 263 34.20 25.01 3.15
C LEU A 263 34.56 26.48 2.92
N LEU A 264 33.58 27.31 2.53
CA LEU A 264 33.80 28.75 2.33
C LEU A 264 34.16 29.46 3.64
N THR A 265 33.50 29.10 4.75
CA THR A 265 33.83 29.65 6.07
C THR A 265 35.25 29.27 6.48
N LEU A 266 35.65 28.00 6.27
CA LEU A 266 37.00 27.54 6.57
C LEU A 266 38.07 28.26 5.73
N ALA A 267 37.82 28.40 4.42
CA ALA A 267 38.72 29.13 3.53
C ALA A 267 38.93 30.58 4.00
N ARG A 268 37.85 31.28 4.35
CA ARG A 268 37.92 32.65 4.88
C ARG A 268 38.69 32.75 6.20
N THR A 269 38.52 31.79 7.10
CA THR A 269 39.28 31.79 8.37
C THR A 269 40.76 31.54 8.15
N LEU A 270 41.13 30.72 7.16
CA LEU A 270 42.54 30.50 6.80
C LEU A 270 43.14 31.75 6.14
N GLU A 271 42.40 32.42 5.25
CA GLU A 271 42.82 33.69 4.65
C GLU A 271 43.08 34.74 5.74
N HIS A 272 42.15 34.93 6.68
CA HIS A 272 42.34 35.86 7.79
C HIS A 272 43.53 35.50 8.71
N ALA A 273 43.77 34.22 8.98
CA ALA A 273 44.91 33.80 9.80
C ALA A 273 46.26 34.02 9.09
N LEU A 274 46.32 33.83 7.76
CA LEU A 274 47.52 34.08 6.96
C LEU A 274 47.82 35.58 6.84
N ASP A 275 46.79 36.43 6.72
CA ASP A 275 46.97 37.89 6.67
C ASP A 275 47.49 38.46 8.01
N GLU A 276 47.08 37.89 9.15
CA GLU A 276 47.59 38.28 10.48
C GLU A 276 49.06 37.86 10.69
N GLU A 277 49.49 36.73 10.12
CA GLU A 277 50.85 36.19 10.26
C GLU A 277 51.87 36.93 9.36
N VAL A 278 51.43 37.47 8.22
CA VAL A 278 52.26 38.29 7.30
C VAL A 278 52.37 39.75 7.77
N ALA A 279 51.43 40.22 8.59
CA ALA A 279 51.44 41.57 9.15
C ALA A 279 52.25 41.70 10.46
N SER A 280 52.72 40.58 11.03
CA SER A 280 53.59 40.52 12.21
C SER A 280 55.07 40.34 11.85
#